data_AF-A0A0G0EM39-F1
#
_entry.id   AF-A0A0G0EM39-F1
#
_cell.length_a   1.000
_cell.length_b   1.000
_cell.length_c   1.000
_cell.angle_alpha   90.00
_cell.angle_beta   90.00
_cell.angle_gamma   90.00
#
_symmetry.space_group_name_H-M   'P 1'
#
loop_
_entity.id
_entity.type
_entity.pdbx_description
1 polymer ?
#
loop_
_entity_poly.entity_id
_entity_poly.type
_entity_poly.pdbx_seq_one_letter_code
_entity_poly.pdbx_strand_id
1 'polypeptide(L)'
;MFSLAIIIGLLGNLIFLLGLSGFLFNKPFIYLSLLFLIILFYLFFKNYTNSRLAKDIAGFGKKEKLVACLVFIQIIINLVGALGPELGFDSLWYHLTLPKLYASWHQIRFVPGWLLYYSALPKLTEMFYLVAVILSNELLAKLIHFTFGILILFPLYELSRKYLNKFLSLLAVLLFYTNLVVGWMSITAYIDLSRTYFEIMSFLSFVLYLDGKKIRYLIFSAIILGFAASAKLIAIGSMVIYLGIIGYVNLFVTKDFRKMFLDSIIFVIISIGTLLPWLLYSYINTGNPVYPLFAGYPIQFSLPDLISPINIIKDMLLIFTNSPDPIHPVYLIAMPLILSLYRGFSTNKKILTVYFVISLTVWYFTPRTGGGRFLLPYLPVYSLLVMMAVADIKNKFIKFFLISSVFFLTTLSIAYRSFANLKFLPVILGRQTKSEFLSKNLRFHFGDFYDIDGYFTKTIKKDDKVLIYGIHNLYYVDFPFIHESYLNKNEQFNYILVGEGKLPEKYSKWRLVYKNDVSKVKLYVPR
;
A
#
# COMPACT_ATOMS: atom_id res chain seq x y z
N MET A 1 8.64 -19.17 3.14
CA MET A 1 8.20 -17.88 2.57
C MET A 1 6.69 -17.85 2.29
N PHE A 2 6.13 -18.72 1.43
CA PHE A 2 4.68 -18.71 1.12
C PHE A 2 3.79 -18.86 2.36
N SER A 3 4.16 -19.75 3.30
CA SER A 3 3.45 -19.90 4.56
C SER A 3 3.37 -18.60 5.37
N LEU A 4 4.43 -17.78 5.35
CA LEU A 4 4.43 -16.48 6.02
C LEU A 4 3.39 -15.55 5.40
N ALA A 5 3.37 -15.42 4.07
CA ALA A 5 2.37 -14.61 3.37
C ALA A 5 0.94 -15.10 3.64
N ILE A 6 0.71 -16.42 3.60
CA ILE A 6 -0.61 -16.99 3.87
C ILE A 6 -1.05 -16.72 5.32
N ILE A 7 -0.16 -16.91 6.30
CA ILE A 7 -0.48 -16.68 7.71
C ILE A 7 -0.76 -15.19 7.99
N ILE A 8 -0.01 -14.26 7.38
CA ILE A 8 -0.32 -12.83 7.48
C ILE A 8 -1.74 -12.58 6.96
N GLY A 9 -2.08 -13.08 5.76
CA GLY A 9 -3.41 -12.89 5.19
C GLY A 9 -4.55 -13.51 6.01
N LEU A 10 -4.33 -14.71 6.56
CA LEU A 10 -5.30 -15.36 7.45
C LEU A 10 -5.48 -14.58 8.77
N LEU A 11 -4.40 -14.05 9.34
CA LEU A 11 -4.45 -13.25 10.56
C LEU A 11 -5.30 -11.98 10.38
N GLY A 12 -5.10 -11.25 9.27
CA GLY A 12 -5.90 -10.05 9.00
C GLY A 12 -7.40 -10.37 8.89
N ASN A 13 -7.76 -11.48 8.22
CA ASN A 13 -9.16 -11.93 8.16
C ASN A 13 -9.70 -12.39 9.51
N LEU A 14 -8.88 -13.04 10.34
CA LEU A 14 -9.27 -13.44 11.69
C LEU A 14 -9.56 -12.22 12.58
N ILE A 15 -8.70 -11.21 12.54
CA ILE A 15 -8.92 -9.92 13.24
C ILE A 15 -10.22 -9.29 12.76
N PHE A 16 -10.48 -9.29 11.45
CA PHE A 16 -11.72 -8.79 10.87
C PHE A 16 -12.96 -9.53 11.43
N LEU A 17 -12.98 -10.87 11.37
CA LEU A 17 -14.11 -11.67 11.85
C LEU A 17 -14.36 -11.50 13.36
N LEU A 18 -13.30 -11.48 14.18
CA LEU A 18 -13.41 -11.20 15.62
C LEU A 18 -13.85 -9.76 15.91
N GLY A 19 -13.46 -8.83 15.04
CA GLY A 19 -13.87 -7.44 15.13
C GLY A 19 -15.36 -7.25 14.83
N LEU A 20 -15.91 -8.02 13.88
CA LEU A 20 -17.35 -8.00 13.58
C LEU A 20 -18.20 -8.48 14.77
N SER A 21 -17.73 -9.50 15.49
CA SER A 21 -18.45 -10.07 16.63
C SER A 21 -18.37 -9.24 17.92
N GLY A 22 -17.66 -8.10 17.91
CA GLY A 22 -17.56 -7.20 19.07
C GLY A 22 -16.56 -7.66 20.14
N PHE A 23 -15.64 -8.55 19.81
CA PHE A 23 -14.63 -9.08 20.74
C PHE A 23 -13.32 -8.28 20.76
N LEU A 24 -13.30 -7.07 20.18
CA LEU A 24 -12.12 -6.20 20.29
C LEU A 24 -11.92 -5.86 21.78
N PHE A 25 -10.68 -5.95 22.26
CA PHE A 25 -10.26 -5.73 23.68
C PHE A 25 -10.47 -6.86 24.68
N ASN A 26 -11.07 -7.99 24.29
CA ASN A 26 -11.06 -9.16 25.16
C ASN A 26 -9.62 -9.68 25.32
N LYS A 27 -9.19 -10.06 26.53
CA LYS A 27 -7.85 -10.63 26.80
C LYS A 27 -7.43 -11.69 25.75
N PRO A 28 -8.33 -12.61 25.32
CA PRO A 28 -8.07 -13.51 24.21
C PRO A 28 -7.61 -12.86 22.90
N PHE A 29 -8.18 -11.71 22.50
CA PHE A 29 -7.79 -11.01 21.26
C PHE A 29 -6.35 -10.51 21.32
N ILE A 30 -5.93 -9.95 22.47
CA ILE A 30 -4.57 -9.46 22.68
C ILE A 30 -3.59 -10.65 22.71
N TYR A 31 -3.90 -11.70 23.47
CA TYR A 31 -3.06 -12.89 23.53
C TYR A 31 -2.93 -13.60 22.18
N LEU A 32 -4.02 -13.68 21.42
CA LEU A 32 -4.02 -14.22 20.07
C LEU A 32 -3.15 -13.38 19.13
N SER A 33 -3.30 -12.05 19.17
CA SER A 33 -2.46 -11.14 18.37
C SER A 33 -0.98 -11.28 18.70
N LEU A 34 -0.62 -11.38 19.98
CA LEU A 34 0.76 -11.60 20.44
C LEU A 34 1.30 -12.97 20.02
N LEU A 35 0.51 -14.04 20.19
CA LEU A 35 0.87 -15.38 19.75
C LEU A 35 1.14 -15.42 18.24
N PHE A 36 0.31 -14.74 17.46
CA PHE A 36 0.53 -14.63 16.02
C PHE A 36 1.80 -13.85 15.68
N LEU A 37 2.10 -12.76 16.38
CA LEU A 37 3.38 -12.06 16.21
C LEU A 37 4.58 -12.98 16.51
N ILE A 38 4.50 -13.81 17.55
CA ILE A 38 5.52 -14.81 17.88
C ILE A 38 5.65 -15.84 16.74
N ILE A 39 4.53 -16.36 16.22
CA ILE A 39 4.53 -17.31 15.10
C ILE A 39 5.14 -16.67 13.84
N LEU A 40 4.76 -15.42 13.53
CA LEU A 40 5.30 -14.68 12.40
C LEU A 40 6.81 -14.48 12.54
N PHE A 41 7.28 -14.12 13.74
CA PHE A 41 8.70 -13.98 14.04
C PHE A 41 9.43 -15.31 13.87
N TYR A 42 8.96 -16.39 14.51
CA TYR A 42 9.54 -17.72 14.36
C TYR A 42 9.63 -18.16 12.89
N LEU A 43 8.55 -18.00 12.13
CA LEU A 43 8.51 -18.37 10.72
C LEU A 43 9.41 -17.49 9.86
N PHE A 44 9.52 -16.20 10.17
CA PHE A 44 10.44 -15.30 9.51
C PHE A 44 11.88 -15.78 9.70
N PHE A 45 12.32 -16.00 10.95
CA PHE A 45 13.68 -16.46 11.24
C PHE A 45 13.96 -17.84 10.65
N LYS A 46 13.06 -18.81 10.83
CA LYS A 46 13.20 -20.16 10.26
C LYS A 46 13.31 -20.15 8.73
N ASN A 47 12.53 -19.31 8.06
CA ASN A 47 12.60 -19.20 6.60
C ASN A 47 13.82 -18.41 6.15
N TYR A 48 14.22 -17.37 6.89
CA TYR A 48 15.37 -16.55 6.57
C TYR A 48 16.68 -17.34 6.68
N THR A 49 16.90 -18.07 7.78
CA THR A 49 18.12 -18.88 7.97
C THR A 49 18.31 -19.93 6.89
N ASN A 50 17.21 -20.45 6.33
CA ASN A 50 17.23 -21.45 5.26
C ASN A 50 17.17 -20.84 3.84
N SER A 51 17.04 -19.52 3.71
CA SER A 51 16.90 -18.83 2.43
C SER A 51 18.19 -18.87 1.60
N ARG A 52 18.08 -18.68 0.29
CA ARG A 52 19.25 -18.51 -0.59
C ARG A 52 19.99 -17.23 -0.23
N LEU A 53 19.25 -16.18 0.13
CA LEU A 53 19.86 -14.91 0.57
C LEU A 53 20.82 -15.11 1.74
N ALA A 54 20.41 -15.82 2.81
CA ALA A 54 21.28 -16.05 3.97
C ALA A 54 22.58 -16.78 3.59
N LYS A 55 22.48 -17.78 2.71
CA LYS A 55 23.66 -18.51 2.19
C LYS A 55 24.53 -17.62 1.29
N ASP A 56 23.91 -16.78 0.46
CA ASP A 56 24.61 -15.93 -0.48
C ASP A 56 25.40 -14.81 0.21
N ILE A 57 24.87 -14.26 1.32
CA ILE A 57 25.46 -13.16 2.12
C ILE A 57 26.88 -13.53 2.57
N ALA A 58 27.11 -14.76 3.03
CA ALA A 58 28.43 -15.21 3.47
C ALA A 58 29.48 -15.16 2.34
N GLY A 59 29.04 -15.30 1.09
CA GLY A 59 29.90 -15.27 -0.11
C GLY A 59 29.77 -13.99 -0.93
N PHE A 60 29.43 -12.84 -0.33
CA PHE A 60 29.41 -11.55 -1.01
C PHE A 60 30.82 -10.98 -1.21
N GLY A 61 31.13 -10.60 -2.45
CA GLY A 61 32.33 -9.85 -2.79
C GLY A 61 32.21 -8.36 -2.48
N LYS A 62 33.23 -7.57 -2.85
CA LYS A 62 33.26 -6.11 -2.57
C LYS A 62 32.08 -5.38 -3.22
N LYS A 63 31.71 -5.74 -4.46
CA LYS A 63 30.63 -5.09 -5.21
C LYS A 63 29.26 -5.42 -4.62
N GLU A 64 29.02 -6.67 -4.25
CA GLU A 64 27.79 -7.09 -3.57
C GLU A 64 27.63 -6.40 -2.21
N LYS A 65 28.71 -6.33 -1.42
CA LYS A 65 28.72 -5.62 -0.13
C LYS A 65 28.39 -4.13 -0.29
N LEU A 66 28.93 -3.47 -1.32
CA LEU A 66 28.60 -2.07 -1.63
C LEU A 66 27.10 -1.89 -1.92
N VAL A 67 26.52 -2.72 -2.78
CA VAL A 67 25.08 -2.63 -3.11
C VAL A 67 24.21 -2.94 -1.88
N ALA A 68 24.58 -3.97 -1.11
CA ALA A 68 23.87 -4.31 0.13
C ALA A 68 23.95 -3.16 1.15
N CYS A 69 25.08 -2.46 1.25
CA CYS A 69 25.24 -1.28 2.07
C CYS A 69 24.30 -0.14 1.64
N LEU A 70 24.17 0.13 0.33
CA LEU A 70 23.23 1.13 -0.18
C LEU A 70 21.76 0.77 0.12
N VAL A 71 21.39 -0.50 -0.01
CA VAL A 71 20.06 -0.98 0.39
C VAL A 71 19.84 -0.74 1.89
N PHE A 72 20.83 -1.09 2.72
CA PHE A 72 20.75 -0.87 4.16
C PHE A 72 20.65 0.61 4.53
N ILE A 73 21.42 1.50 3.89
CA ILE A 73 21.32 2.95 4.06
C ILE A 73 19.90 3.43 3.72
N GLN A 74 19.32 2.97 2.60
CA GLN A 74 17.95 3.31 2.24
C GLN A 74 16.93 2.83 3.28
N ILE A 75 17.12 1.64 3.87
CA ILE A 75 16.27 1.13 4.97
C ILE A 75 16.32 2.07 6.17
N ILE A 76 17.52 2.51 6.58
CA ILE A 76 17.67 3.44 7.71
C ILE A 76 17.03 4.80 7.41
N ILE A 77 17.23 5.34 6.21
CA ILE A 77 16.59 6.60 5.80
C ILE A 77 15.07 6.50 5.86
N ASN A 78 14.50 5.41 5.36
CA ASN A 78 13.06 5.18 5.43
C ASN A 78 12.60 4.97 6.88
N LEU A 79 13.39 4.30 7.73
CA LEU A 79 13.07 4.15 9.14
C LEU A 79 12.97 5.52 9.84
N VAL A 80 13.90 6.44 9.57
CA VAL A 80 13.83 7.82 10.11
C VAL A 80 12.51 8.48 9.74
N GLY A 81 12.06 8.38 8.48
CA GLY A 81 10.76 8.94 8.10
C GLY A 81 9.56 8.21 8.73
N ALA A 82 9.64 6.89 8.89
CA ALA A 82 8.60 6.09 9.52
C ALA A 82 8.43 6.43 11.01
N LEU A 83 9.52 6.79 11.70
CA LEU A 83 9.53 7.20 13.11
C LEU A 83 8.88 8.57 13.39
N GLY A 84 8.73 9.41 12.37
CA GLY A 84 8.07 10.72 12.52
C GLY A 84 6.54 10.61 12.66
N PRO A 85 5.85 11.68 13.09
CA PRO A 85 4.37 11.72 13.10
C PRO A 85 3.75 11.51 11.71
N GLU A 86 2.51 11.02 11.66
CA GLU A 86 1.80 10.78 10.40
C GLU A 86 1.22 12.08 9.81
N LEU A 87 1.38 12.24 8.49
CA LEU A 87 0.96 13.41 7.71
C LEU A 87 0.20 13.04 6.42
N GLY A 88 0.14 11.74 6.09
CA GLY A 88 -0.43 11.23 4.85
C GLY A 88 -1.94 11.45 4.81
N PHE A 89 -2.44 11.94 3.67
CA PHE A 89 -3.87 12.23 3.49
C PHE A 89 -4.74 11.00 3.74
N ASP A 90 -4.51 9.91 2.99
CA ASP A 90 -5.32 8.69 3.10
C ASP A 90 -5.13 8.03 4.48
N SER A 91 -3.94 8.21 5.10
CA SER A 91 -3.64 7.76 6.46
C SER A 91 -4.57 8.40 7.47
N LEU A 92 -4.61 9.74 7.48
CA LEU A 92 -5.41 10.53 8.42
C LEU A 92 -6.90 10.55 8.05
N TRP A 93 -7.24 10.20 6.82
CA TRP A 93 -8.62 10.07 6.35
C TRP A 93 -9.27 8.78 6.83
N TYR A 94 -8.80 7.61 6.36
CA TYR A 94 -9.48 6.34 6.59
C TYR A 94 -8.57 5.20 7.04
N HIS A 95 -7.30 5.14 6.62
CA HIS A 95 -6.45 4.00 7.00
C HIS A 95 -6.16 3.96 8.51
N LEU A 96 -6.11 5.09 9.20
CA LEU A 96 -5.96 5.14 10.67
C LEU A 96 -7.26 5.53 11.39
N THR A 97 -8.08 6.39 10.79
CA THR A 97 -9.35 6.83 11.39
C THR A 97 -10.32 5.68 11.59
N LEU A 98 -10.49 4.79 10.60
CA LEU A 98 -11.40 3.65 10.75
C LEU A 98 -10.91 2.69 11.85
N PRO A 99 -9.63 2.26 11.88
CA PRO A 99 -9.08 1.55 13.03
C PRO A 99 -9.31 2.23 14.38
N LYS A 100 -9.10 3.54 14.48
CA LYS A 100 -9.33 4.31 15.72
C LYS A 100 -10.80 4.26 16.15
N LEU A 101 -11.72 4.44 15.21
CA LEU A 101 -13.16 4.36 15.48
C LEU A 101 -13.57 2.95 15.91
N TYR A 102 -13.12 1.91 15.20
CA TYR A 102 -13.40 0.51 15.58
C TYR A 102 -12.84 0.16 16.95
N ALA A 103 -11.66 0.67 17.28
CA ALA A 103 -11.10 0.54 18.61
C ALA A 103 -12.00 1.21 19.66
N SER A 104 -12.45 2.45 19.42
CA SER A 104 -13.35 3.15 20.34
C SER A 104 -14.72 2.49 20.52
N TRP A 105 -15.22 1.78 19.49
CA TRP A 105 -16.50 1.08 19.54
C TRP A 105 -16.40 -0.35 20.04
N HIS A 106 -15.18 -0.85 20.28
CA HIS A 106 -14.90 -2.26 20.56
C HIS A 106 -15.46 -3.22 19.49
N GLN A 107 -15.75 -2.71 18.29
CA GLN A 107 -16.35 -3.47 17.20
C GLN A 107 -16.06 -2.83 15.84
N ILE A 108 -15.86 -3.67 14.81
CA ILE A 108 -15.85 -3.24 13.41
C ILE A 108 -17.28 -3.02 12.96
N ARG A 109 -17.59 -1.79 12.53
CA ARG A 109 -18.92 -1.39 12.08
C ARG A 109 -18.87 -0.70 10.73
N PHE A 110 -19.96 -0.79 9.98
CA PHE A 110 -20.12 0.02 8.79
C PHE A 110 -20.37 1.47 9.22
N VAL A 111 -19.71 2.41 8.54
CA VAL A 111 -19.88 3.84 8.76
C VAL A 111 -20.60 4.40 7.54
N PRO A 112 -21.89 4.78 7.65
CA PRO A 112 -22.63 5.30 6.51
C PRO A 112 -22.12 6.68 6.09
N GLY A 113 -22.70 7.21 5.02
CA GLY A 113 -22.35 8.55 4.52
C GLY A 113 -21.17 8.57 3.55
N TRP A 114 -20.87 9.78 3.07
CA TRP A 114 -19.91 9.99 1.99
C TRP A 114 -18.44 10.06 2.46
N LEU A 115 -18.15 10.39 3.72
CA LEU A 115 -16.76 10.61 4.16
C LEU A 115 -16.01 9.28 4.34
N LEU A 116 -16.57 8.38 5.15
CA LEU A 116 -15.90 7.13 5.55
C LEU A 116 -16.48 5.91 4.82
N TYR A 117 -16.85 6.09 3.56
CA TYR A 117 -17.39 5.05 2.68
C TYR A 117 -16.42 3.86 2.52
N TYR A 118 -15.12 4.08 2.71
CA TYR A 118 -14.09 3.03 2.84
C TYR A 118 -14.38 2.01 3.95
N SER A 119 -15.28 2.33 4.89
CA SER A 119 -15.75 1.39 5.91
C SER A 119 -16.41 0.15 5.31
N ALA A 120 -16.94 0.20 4.07
CA ALA A 120 -17.44 -0.96 3.35
C ALA A 120 -16.35 -1.77 2.62
N LEU A 121 -15.24 -1.16 2.20
CA LEU A 121 -14.25 -1.78 1.30
C LEU A 121 -13.40 -2.87 1.99
N PRO A 122 -12.72 -3.75 1.23
CA PRO A 122 -11.68 -4.61 1.79
C PRO A 122 -10.59 -3.82 2.51
N LYS A 123 -10.22 -4.26 3.72
CA LYS A 123 -9.34 -3.53 4.64
C LYS A 123 -8.36 -4.46 5.36
N LEU A 124 -7.82 -5.46 4.66
CA LEU A 124 -6.97 -6.49 5.27
C LEU A 124 -5.78 -5.91 6.02
N THR A 125 -5.14 -4.87 5.47
CA THR A 125 -3.93 -4.29 6.08
C THR A 125 -4.27 -3.43 7.29
N GLU A 126 -5.37 -2.70 7.22
CA GLU A 126 -5.89 -1.86 8.29
C GLU A 126 -6.31 -2.68 9.51
N MET A 127 -6.56 -3.99 9.37
CA MET A 127 -6.74 -4.87 10.54
C MET A 127 -5.48 -4.95 11.41
N PHE A 128 -4.29 -4.84 10.81
CA PHE A 128 -3.05 -4.70 11.59
C PHE A 128 -2.91 -3.32 12.21
N TYR A 129 -3.45 -2.27 11.57
CA TYR A 129 -3.48 -0.92 12.14
C TYR A 129 -4.47 -0.81 13.30
N LEU A 130 -5.56 -1.57 13.27
CA LEU A 130 -6.45 -1.73 14.40
C LEU A 130 -5.71 -2.27 15.61
N VAL A 131 -4.94 -3.35 15.45
CA VAL A 131 -4.09 -3.87 16.53
C VAL A 131 -3.06 -2.82 16.96
N ALA A 132 -2.43 -2.11 16.02
CA ALA A 132 -1.43 -1.10 16.34
C ALA A 132 -1.98 0.06 17.17
N VAL A 133 -3.16 0.58 16.82
CA VAL A 133 -3.83 1.67 17.53
C VAL A 133 -4.38 1.22 18.88
N ILE A 134 -4.78 -0.06 19.03
CA ILE A 134 -5.17 -0.64 20.32
C ILE A 134 -3.96 -0.73 21.27
N LEU A 135 -2.80 -1.16 20.77
CA LEU A 135 -1.60 -1.36 21.59
C LEU A 135 -0.79 -0.08 21.83
N SER A 136 -0.82 0.86 20.88
CA SER A 136 -0.01 2.06 20.91
C SER A 136 -0.68 3.20 20.14
N ASN A 137 -0.21 3.54 18.93
CA ASN A 137 -0.67 4.69 18.14
C ASN A 137 -0.26 4.54 16.65
N GLU A 138 -0.35 5.62 15.87
CA GLU A 138 -0.03 5.65 14.44
C GLU A 138 1.40 5.21 14.12
N LEU A 139 2.36 5.43 15.03
CA LEU A 139 3.75 5.06 14.81
C LEU A 139 3.90 3.56 14.57
N LEU A 140 3.20 2.74 15.36
CA LEU A 140 3.25 1.29 15.20
C LEU A 140 2.61 0.85 13.87
N ALA A 141 1.54 1.52 13.41
CA ALA A 141 0.94 1.29 12.11
C ALA A 141 1.91 1.61 10.95
N LYS A 142 2.65 2.74 11.05
CA LYS A 142 3.71 3.10 10.09
C LYS A 142 4.82 2.05 10.06
N LEU A 143 5.27 1.58 11.23
CA LEU A 143 6.31 0.55 11.33
C LEU A 143 5.86 -0.80 10.74
N ILE A 144 4.57 -1.15 10.86
CA ILE A 144 4.00 -2.33 10.18
C ILE A 144 4.09 -2.16 8.66
N HIS A 145 3.68 -1.02 8.11
CA HIS A 145 3.76 -0.77 6.66
C HIS A 145 5.22 -0.76 6.15
N PHE A 146 6.11 -0.09 6.88
CA PHE A 146 7.56 -0.09 6.65
C PHE A 146 8.13 -1.52 6.61
N THR A 147 7.70 -2.37 7.52
CA THR A 147 8.12 -3.79 7.57
C THR A 147 7.72 -4.54 6.30
N PHE A 148 6.53 -4.31 5.74
CA PHE A 148 6.18 -4.87 4.42
C PHE A 148 7.13 -4.40 3.32
N GLY A 149 7.59 -3.15 3.36
CA GLY A 149 8.64 -2.62 2.49
C GLY A 149 9.91 -3.48 2.50
N ILE A 150 10.38 -3.85 3.69
CA ILE A 150 11.54 -4.74 3.87
C ILE A 150 11.22 -6.18 3.44
N LEU A 151 10.02 -6.69 3.77
CA LEU A 151 9.61 -8.05 3.43
C LEU A 151 9.57 -8.31 1.92
N ILE A 152 9.32 -7.30 1.08
CA ILE A 152 9.36 -7.40 -0.39
C ILE A 152 10.76 -7.73 -0.92
N LEU A 153 11.82 -7.29 -0.24
CA LEU A 153 13.20 -7.43 -0.71
C LEU A 153 13.62 -8.90 -0.83
N PHE A 154 13.12 -9.75 0.08
CA PHE A 154 13.43 -11.19 0.10
C PHE A 154 12.89 -11.94 -1.12
N PRO A 155 11.57 -11.96 -1.42
CA PRO A 155 11.06 -12.64 -2.61
C PRO A 155 11.58 -12.02 -3.91
N LEU A 156 11.85 -10.71 -3.95
CA LEU A 156 12.48 -10.10 -5.11
C LEU A 156 13.91 -10.62 -5.33
N TYR A 157 14.71 -10.72 -4.27
CA TYR A 157 16.05 -11.33 -4.35
C TYR A 157 15.98 -12.80 -4.77
N GLU A 158 15.13 -13.60 -4.12
CA GLU A 158 14.96 -15.02 -4.42
C GLU A 158 14.52 -15.24 -5.88
N LEU A 159 13.53 -14.47 -6.36
CA LEU A 159 13.07 -14.53 -7.74
C LEU A 159 14.18 -14.14 -8.71
N SER A 160 14.89 -13.04 -8.45
CA SER A 160 15.94 -12.55 -9.33
C SER A 160 17.14 -13.50 -9.39
N ARG A 161 17.50 -14.18 -8.29
CA ARG A 161 18.58 -15.17 -8.25
C ARG A 161 18.34 -16.40 -9.13
N LYS A 162 17.12 -16.62 -9.62
CA LYS A 162 16.83 -17.69 -10.60
C LYS A 162 17.37 -17.36 -11.99
N TYR A 163 17.60 -16.08 -12.29
CA TYR A 163 17.92 -15.61 -13.64
C TYR A 163 19.21 -14.81 -13.73
N LEU A 164 19.64 -14.21 -12.62
CA LEU A 164 20.78 -13.29 -12.55
C LEU A 164 21.90 -13.89 -11.71
N ASN A 165 23.02 -13.16 -11.57
CA ASN A 165 24.06 -13.43 -10.56
C ASN A 165 23.78 -12.63 -9.27
N LYS A 166 24.58 -12.81 -8.21
CA LYS A 166 24.36 -12.14 -6.90
C LYS A 166 24.31 -10.61 -7.05
N PHE A 167 25.28 -10.04 -7.76
CA PHE A 167 25.39 -8.60 -7.99
C PHE A 167 24.18 -8.00 -8.71
N LEU A 168 23.78 -8.56 -9.85
CA LEU A 168 22.63 -8.05 -10.61
C LEU A 168 21.29 -8.27 -9.88
N SER A 169 21.18 -9.34 -9.08
CA SER A 169 20.03 -9.54 -8.18
C SER A 169 19.95 -8.46 -7.10
N LEU A 170 21.07 -8.10 -6.46
CA LEU A 170 21.10 -7.00 -5.50
C LEU A 170 20.79 -5.66 -6.17
N LEU A 171 21.22 -5.44 -7.41
CA LEU A 171 20.86 -4.23 -8.15
C LEU A 171 19.36 -4.15 -8.47
N ALA A 172 18.68 -5.27 -8.74
CA ALA A 172 17.23 -5.29 -8.89
C ALA A 172 16.53 -4.89 -7.59
N VAL A 173 17.03 -5.38 -6.45
CA VAL A 173 16.54 -5.03 -5.11
C VAL A 173 16.78 -3.55 -4.80
N LEU A 174 17.99 -3.05 -5.07
CA LEU A 174 18.35 -1.64 -4.88
C LEU A 174 17.44 -0.74 -5.73
N LEU A 175 17.33 -1.01 -7.03
CA LEU A 175 16.51 -0.23 -7.95
C LEU A 175 15.05 -0.12 -7.50
N PHE A 176 14.47 -1.23 -7.03
CA PHE A 176 13.11 -1.22 -6.48
C PHE A 176 13.01 -0.36 -5.21
N TYR A 177 13.87 -0.62 -4.22
CA TYR A 177 13.71 -0.04 -2.88
C TYR A 177 14.10 1.43 -2.78
N THR A 178 14.99 1.90 -3.65
CA THR A 178 15.34 3.32 -3.76
C THR A 178 14.38 4.10 -4.66
N ASN A 179 13.34 3.47 -5.22
CA ASN A 179 12.33 4.20 -5.97
C ASN A 179 11.64 5.21 -5.04
N LEU A 180 11.51 6.47 -5.48
CA LEU A 180 10.96 7.53 -4.65
C LEU A 180 9.55 7.22 -4.15
N VAL A 181 8.68 6.61 -4.96
CA VAL A 181 7.34 6.20 -4.50
C VAL A 181 7.41 5.12 -3.40
N VAL A 182 8.35 4.18 -3.50
CA VAL A 182 8.56 3.12 -2.47
C VAL A 182 9.10 3.73 -1.18
N GLY A 183 10.05 4.67 -1.27
CA GLY A 183 10.56 5.41 -0.12
C GLY A 183 9.48 6.25 0.57
N TRP A 184 8.58 6.88 -0.20
CA TRP A 184 7.44 7.61 0.36
C TRP A 184 6.43 6.68 1.05
N MET A 185 6.05 5.57 0.42
CA MET A 185 5.16 4.59 1.03
C MET A 185 5.76 3.93 2.28
N SER A 186 7.09 3.82 2.35
CA SER A 186 7.78 3.26 3.52
C SER A 186 7.67 4.14 4.76
N ILE A 187 7.27 5.41 4.62
CA ILE A 187 7.20 6.39 5.72
C ILE A 187 5.78 6.82 6.07
N THR A 188 4.74 6.20 5.50
CA THR A 188 3.33 6.53 5.77
C THR A 188 2.52 5.27 6.11
N ALA A 189 1.47 5.41 6.90
CA ALA A 189 0.49 4.36 7.20
C ALA A 189 -0.52 4.20 6.04
N TYR A 190 0.01 3.89 4.86
CA TYR A 190 -0.74 3.51 3.65
C TYR A 190 -0.76 1.98 3.54
N ILE A 191 -1.35 1.38 2.49
CA ILE A 191 -1.45 -0.09 2.38
C ILE A 191 -0.78 -0.65 1.13
N ASP A 192 -0.07 0.18 0.38
CA ASP A 192 0.47 -0.17 -0.94
C ASP A 192 1.65 -1.15 -0.86
N LEU A 193 2.49 -1.10 0.19
CA LEU A 193 3.59 -2.05 0.39
C LEU A 193 3.10 -3.42 0.83
N SER A 194 2.03 -3.51 1.63
CA SER A 194 1.45 -4.82 1.98
C SER A 194 0.85 -5.49 0.75
N ARG A 195 0.11 -4.73 -0.08
CA ARG A 195 -0.35 -5.20 -1.40
C ARG A 195 0.84 -5.69 -2.24
N THR A 196 1.90 -4.90 -2.33
CA THR A 196 3.09 -5.22 -3.13
C THR A 196 3.78 -6.50 -2.65
N TYR A 197 3.87 -6.70 -1.34
CA TYR A 197 4.38 -7.93 -0.75
C TYR A 197 3.57 -9.15 -1.18
N PHE A 198 2.24 -9.08 -1.11
CA PHE A 198 1.39 -10.16 -1.59
C PHE A 198 1.54 -10.38 -3.11
N GLU A 199 1.61 -9.32 -3.91
CA GLU A 199 1.77 -9.42 -5.37
C GLU A 199 3.08 -10.10 -5.78
N ILE A 200 4.23 -9.72 -5.20
CA ILE A 200 5.51 -10.36 -5.53
C ILE A 200 5.58 -11.80 -5.01
N MET A 201 4.95 -12.10 -3.87
CA MET A 201 4.88 -13.45 -3.32
C MET A 201 3.99 -14.36 -4.17
N SER A 202 2.85 -13.83 -4.65
CA SER A 202 1.97 -14.50 -5.60
C SER A 202 2.73 -14.78 -6.90
N PHE A 203 3.41 -13.78 -7.46
CA PHE A 203 4.19 -13.93 -8.68
C PHE A 203 5.34 -14.95 -8.54
N LEU A 204 6.08 -14.91 -7.43
CA LEU A 204 7.13 -15.89 -7.15
C LEU A 204 6.56 -17.33 -7.09
N SER A 205 5.42 -17.51 -6.41
CA SER A 205 4.74 -18.82 -6.37
C SER A 205 4.30 -19.25 -7.77
N PHE A 206 3.74 -18.33 -8.55
CA PHE A 206 3.31 -18.60 -9.92
C PHE A 206 4.46 -18.98 -10.84
N VAL A 207 5.62 -18.33 -10.74
CA VAL A 207 6.81 -18.72 -11.50
C VAL A 207 7.26 -20.14 -11.12
N LEU A 208 7.20 -20.53 -9.85
CA LEU A 208 7.50 -21.92 -9.44
C LEU A 208 6.47 -22.92 -9.97
N TYR A 209 5.22 -22.51 -10.12
CA TYR A 209 4.20 -23.29 -10.80
C TYR A 209 4.57 -23.52 -12.27
N LEU A 210 5.00 -22.48 -12.98
CA LEU A 210 5.40 -22.60 -14.39
C LEU A 210 6.62 -23.50 -14.59
N ASP A 211 7.61 -23.43 -13.69
CA ASP A 211 8.81 -24.27 -13.78
C ASP A 211 8.55 -25.75 -13.46
N GLY A 212 7.78 -26.03 -12.40
CA GLY A 212 7.64 -27.38 -11.84
C GLY A 212 6.30 -28.05 -12.09
N LYS A 213 5.32 -27.33 -12.66
CA LYS A 213 3.92 -27.76 -12.90
C LYS A 213 3.18 -28.34 -11.68
N LYS A 214 3.66 -28.09 -10.46
CA LYS A 214 3.00 -28.55 -9.23
C LYS A 214 1.85 -27.61 -8.87
N ILE A 215 0.61 -28.11 -8.99
CA ILE A 215 -0.63 -27.34 -8.79
C ILE A 215 -0.69 -26.56 -7.47
N ARG A 216 -0.06 -27.07 -6.40
CA ARG A 216 0.02 -26.38 -5.10
C ARG A 216 0.56 -24.95 -5.20
N TYR A 217 1.49 -24.68 -6.13
CA TYR A 217 2.06 -23.34 -6.31
C TYR A 217 1.11 -22.39 -7.06
N LEU A 218 0.24 -22.92 -7.92
CA LEU A 218 -0.87 -22.15 -8.51
C LEU A 218 -1.88 -21.78 -7.43
N ILE A 219 -2.24 -22.74 -6.58
CA ILE A 219 -3.14 -22.53 -5.44
C ILE A 219 -2.59 -21.48 -4.47
N PHE A 220 -1.33 -21.60 -4.06
CA PHE A 220 -0.70 -20.59 -3.20
C PHE A 220 -0.65 -19.22 -3.88
N SER A 221 -0.37 -19.18 -5.18
CA SER A 221 -0.38 -17.92 -5.94
C SER A 221 -1.76 -17.25 -5.90
N ALA A 222 -2.82 -18.02 -6.15
CA ALA A 222 -4.20 -17.55 -6.15
C ALA A 222 -4.66 -17.06 -4.77
N ILE A 223 -4.38 -17.84 -3.70
CA ILE A 223 -4.68 -17.43 -2.31
C ILE A 223 -3.99 -16.10 -1.99
N ILE A 224 -2.69 -16.00 -2.27
CA ILE A 224 -1.90 -14.81 -1.95
C ILE A 224 -2.38 -13.60 -2.77
N LEU A 225 -2.76 -13.77 -4.04
CA LEU A 225 -3.36 -12.70 -4.84
C LEU A 225 -4.71 -12.26 -4.28
N GLY A 226 -5.52 -13.21 -3.80
CA GLY A 226 -6.75 -12.93 -3.08
C GLY A 226 -6.50 -12.03 -1.86
N PHE A 227 -5.44 -12.28 -1.07
CA PHE A 227 -5.04 -11.37 0.01
C PHE A 227 -4.58 -10.00 -0.48
N ALA A 228 -3.92 -9.91 -1.63
CA ALA A 228 -3.60 -8.61 -2.24
C ALA A 228 -4.89 -7.82 -2.57
N ALA A 229 -5.92 -8.50 -3.09
CA ALA A 229 -7.22 -7.90 -3.36
C ALA A 229 -7.98 -7.53 -2.07
N SER A 230 -7.81 -8.32 -1.01
CA SER A 230 -8.36 -8.00 0.32
C SER A 230 -7.66 -6.80 0.97
N ALA A 231 -6.40 -6.53 0.63
CA ALA A 231 -5.68 -5.33 1.05
C ALA A 231 -6.09 -4.10 0.22
N LYS A 232 -6.30 -4.27 -1.09
CA LYS A 232 -6.79 -3.21 -1.98
C LYS A 232 -7.59 -3.84 -3.12
N LEU A 233 -8.89 -3.55 -3.18
CA LEU A 233 -9.82 -4.18 -4.15
C LEU A 233 -9.31 -4.11 -5.60
N ILE A 234 -8.60 -3.05 -5.94
CA ILE A 234 -8.02 -2.85 -7.27
C ILE A 234 -7.02 -3.93 -7.71
N ALA A 235 -6.46 -4.70 -6.78
CA ALA A 235 -5.59 -5.84 -7.12
C ALA A 235 -6.33 -6.98 -7.84
N ILE A 236 -7.68 -6.93 -7.93
CA ILE A 236 -8.44 -7.78 -8.88
C ILE A 236 -7.92 -7.58 -10.31
N GLY A 237 -7.52 -6.36 -10.68
CA GLY A 237 -6.92 -6.08 -12.00
C GLY A 237 -5.66 -6.92 -12.25
N SER A 238 -4.90 -7.24 -11.21
CA SER A 238 -3.72 -8.09 -11.32
C SER A 238 -4.06 -9.53 -11.73
N MET A 239 -5.29 -10.02 -11.49
CA MET A 239 -5.73 -11.34 -11.97
C MET A 239 -5.64 -11.44 -13.50
N VAL A 240 -5.91 -10.35 -14.22
CA VAL A 240 -5.80 -10.29 -15.69
C VAL A 240 -4.36 -10.59 -16.14
N ILE A 241 -3.36 -10.19 -15.36
CA ILE A 241 -1.95 -10.46 -15.66
C ILE A 241 -1.68 -11.97 -15.61
N TYR A 242 -2.12 -12.64 -14.54
CA TYR A 242 -1.94 -14.10 -14.41
C TYR A 242 -2.70 -14.87 -15.49
N LEU A 243 -3.94 -14.48 -15.77
CA LEU A 243 -4.73 -15.08 -16.86
C LEU A 243 -4.06 -14.90 -18.22
N GLY A 244 -3.52 -13.72 -18.50
CA GLY A 244 -2.77 -13.44 -19.72
C GLY A 244 -1.51 -14.29 -19.83
N ILE A 245 -0.79 -14.53 -18.73
CA ILE A 245 0.38 -15.43 -18.74
C ILE A 245 -0.04 -16.90 -18.88
N ILE A 246 -1.10 -17.36 -18.20
CA ILE A 246 -1.65 -18.72 -18.36
C ILE A 246 -2.05 -18.94 -19.82
N GLY A 247 -2.75 -17.98 -20.42
CA GLY A 247 -3.10 -17.98 -21.84
C GLY A 247 -1.85 -18.01 -22.72
N TYR A 248 -0.90 -17.11 -22.51
CA TYR A 248 0.34 -17.06 -23.29
C TYR A 248 1.11 -18.39 -23.27
N VAL A 249 1.36 -18.93 -22.07
CA VAL A 249 2.11 -20.18 -21.91
C VAL A 249 1.36 -21.35 -22.52
N ASN A 250 0.06 -21.48 -22.24
CA ASN A 250 -0.67 -22.66 -22.68
C ASN A 250 -1.09 -22.62 -24.15
N LEU A 251 -1.29 -21.44 -24.75
CA LEU A 251 -1.59 -21.30 -26.18
C LEU A 251 -0.34 -21.42 -27.05
N PHE A 252 0.74 -20.73 -26.67
CA PHE A 252 1.91 -20.57 -27.56
C PHE A 252 3.10 -21.44 -27.18
N VAL A 253 3.21 -21.92 -25.93
CA VAL A 253 4.37 -22.71 -25.48
C VAL A 253 4.02 -24.20 -25.37
N THR A 254 2.98 -24.55 -24.61
CA THR A 254 2.61 -25.97 -24.40
C THR A 254 1.51 -26.47 -25.33
N LYS A 255 0.73 -25.57 -25.95
CA LYS A 255 -0.43 -25.88 -26.81
C LYS A 255 -1.51 -26.74 -26.12
N ASP A 256 -1.73 -26.49 -24.82
CA ASP A 256 -2.68 -27.24 -23.98
C ASP A 256 -3.86 -26.37 -23.54
N PHE A 257 -4.90 -26.32 -24.38
CA PHE A 257 -6.11 -25.53 -24.15
C PHE A 257 -6.91 -25.97 -22.93
N ARG A 258 -6.97 -27.28 -22.66
CA ARG A 258 -7.68 -27.81 -21.48
C ARG A 258 -7.02 -27.31 -20.21
N LYS A 259 -5.68 -27.39 -20.16
CA LYS A 259 -4.91 -26.87 -19.03
C LYS A 259 -5.04 -25.36 -18.86
N MET A 260 -5.04 -24.60 -19.96
CA MET A 260 -5.31 -23.16 -19.92
C MET A 260 -6.62 -22.86 -19.18
N PHE A 261 -7.70 -23.53 -19.54
CA PHE A 261 -9.03 -23.32 -18.95
C PHE A 261 -9.08 -23.73 -17.47
N LEU A 262 -8.57 -24.93 -17.15
CA LEU A 262 -8.55 -25.44 -15.77
C LEU A 262 -7.70 -24.57 -14.85
N ASP A 263 -6.48 -24.22 -15.26
CA ASP A 263 -5.59 -23.37 -14.47
C ASP A 263 -6.23 -21.99 -14.23
N SER A 264 -6.88 -21.42 -15.26
CA SER A 264 -7.58 -20.13 -15.17
C SER A 264 -8.75 -20.18 -14.18
N ILE A 265 -9.61 -21.20 -14.26
CA ILE A 265 -10.74 -21.38 -13.35
C ILE A 265 -10.26 -21.56 -11.91
N ILE A 266 -9.29 -22.46 -11.68
CA ILE A 266 -8.73 -22.73 -10.35
C ILE A 266 -8.18 -21.42 -9.77
N PHE A 267 -7.44 -20.67 -10.57
CA PHE A 267 -6.85 -19.41 -10.13
C PHE A 267 -7.90 -18.38 -9.74
N VAL A 268 -8.93 -18.18 -10.57
CA VAL A 268 -9.99 -17.19 -10.32
C VAL A 268 -10.83 -17.59 -9.11
N ILE A 269 -11.32 -18.83 -9.04
CA ILE A 269 -12.19 -19.29 -7.95
C ILE A 269 -11.49 -19.15 -6.61
N ILE A 270 -10.21 -19.55 -6.51
CA ILE A 270 -9.46 -19.49 -5.26
C ILE A 270 -9.15 -18.04 -4.86
N SER A 271 -8.79 -17.20 -5.82
CA SER A 271 -8.49 -15.78 -5.55
C SER A 271 -9.75 -15.03 -5.06
N ILE A 272 -10.89 -15.23 -5.74
CA ILE A 272 -12.17 -14.64 -5.34
C ILE A 272 -12.67 -15.24 -4.03
N GLY A 273 -12.52 -16.55 -3.82
CA GLY A 273 -12.88 -17.21 -2.57
C GLY A 273 -12.13 -16.65 -1.37
N THR A 274 -10.87 -16.25 -1.55
CA THR A 274 -10.07 -15.60 -0.50
C THR A 274 -10.53 -14.16 -0.21
N LEU A 275 -11.03 -13.46 -1.23
CA LEU A 275 -11.58 -12.11 -1.11
C LEU A 275 -13.03 -12.08 -0.57
N LEU A 276 -13.74 -13.21 -0.68
CA LEU A 276 -15.18 -13.34 -0.44
C LEU A 276 -15.68 -12.75 0.90
N PRO A 277 -15.00 -12.93 2.06
CA PRO A 277 -15.48 -12.35 3.31
C PRO A 277 -15.70 -10.83 3.25
N TRP A 278 -14.84 -10.12 2.53
CA TRP A 278 -14.94 -8.67 2.35
C TRP A 278 -16.06 -8.28 1.38
N LEU A 279 -16.25 -9.05 0.30
CA LEU A 279 -17.34 -8.81 -0.65
C LEU A 279 -18.71 -9.02 0.00
N LEU A 280 -18.83 -10.07 0.83
CA LEU A 280 -20.05 -10.32 1.60
C LEU A 280 -20.32 -9.20 2.58
N TYR A 281 -19.28 -8.71 3.28
CA TYR A 281 -19.42 -7.57 4.17
C TYR A 281 -19.88 -6.31 3.44
N SER A 282 -19.29 -5.98 2.29
CA SER A 282 -19.75 -4.86 1.44
C SER A 282 -21.21 -5.05 1.03
N TYR A 283 -21.58 -6.25 0.57
CA TYR A 283 -22.93 -6.55 0.10
C TYR A 283 -23.98 -6.43 1.20
N ILE A 284 -23.71 -6.98 2.39
CA ILE A 284 -24.63 -6.92 3.53
C ILE A 284 -24.90 -5.48 3.95
N ASN A 285 -23.88 -4.62 3.94
CA ASN A 285 -24.00 -3.23 4.43
C ASN A 285 -24.47 -2.23 3.36
N THR A 286 -24.26 -2.51 2.07
CA THR A 286 -24.50 -1.54 0.99
C THR A 286 -25.36 -2.05 -0.17
N GLY A 287 -25.68 -3.35 -0.21
CA GLY A 287 -26.30 -4.01 -1.36
C GLY A 287 -25.34 -4.22 -2.54
N ASN A 288 -24.06 -3.82 -2.43
CA ASN A 288 -23.09 -3.88 -3.51
C ASN A 288 -21.78 -4.56 -3.05
N PRO A 289 -21.38 -5.71 -3.62
CA PRO A 289 -20.18 -6.43 -3.18
C PRO A 289 -18.86 -5.71 -3.50
N VAL A 290 -18.87 -4.80 -4.47
CA VAL A 290 -17.70 -4.03 -4.95
C VAL A 290 -17.87 -2.52 -4.74
N TYR A 291 -18.65 -2.15 -3.73
CA TYR A 291 -18.89 -0.76 -3.35
C TYR A 291 -17.58 0.04 -3.22
N PRO A 292 -17.51 1.31 -3.70
CA PRO A 292 -18.58 2.11 -4.28
C PRO A 292 -18.71 2.00 -5.82
N LEU A 293 -18.05 1.03 -6.48
CA LEU A 293 -18.17 0.90 -7.93
C LEU A 293 -19.63 0.66 -8.32
N PHE A 294 -20.13 1.35 -9.35
CA PHE A 294 -21.54 1.29 -9.80
C PHE A 294 -22.59 1.86 -8.83
N ALA A 295 -22.19 2.53 -7.74
CA ALA A 295 -23.12 3.11 -6.76
C ALA A 295 -23.62 4.54 -7.12
N GLY A 296 -23.59 4.93 -8.40
CA GLY A 296 -24.14 6.21 -8.87
C GLY A 296 -23.24 7.44 -8.70
N TYR A 297 -21.98 7.29 -8.27
CA TYR A 297 -21.00 8.37 -8.39
C TYR A 297 -20.71 8.64 -9.87
N PRO A 298 -20.72 9.90 -10.33
CA PRO A 298 -20.41 10.22 -11.71
C PRO A 298 -18.92 9.94 -11.95
N ILE A 299 -18.62 8.72 -12.39
CA ILE A 299 -17.29 8.43 -12.90
C ILE A 299 -17.27 9.00 -14.32
N GLN A 300 -16.73 10.20 -14.47
CA GLN A 300 -16.49 10.83 -15.76
C GLN A 300 -15.38 10.06 -16.49
N PHE A 301 -15.72 8.89 -17.04
CA PHE A 301 -14.91 8.22 -18.04
C PHE A 301 -15.50 8.51 -19.41
N SER A 302 -14.82 9.39 -20.15
CA SER A 302 -15.01 9.49 -21.58
C SER A 302 -14.33 8.28 -22.22
N LEU A 303 -15.12 7.29 -22.68
CA LEU A 303 -14.60 6.14 -23.43
C LEU A 303 -13.68 6.55 -24.59
N PRO A 304 -14.02 7.58 -25.41
CA PRO A 304 -13.12 8.09 -26.45
C PRO A 304 -11.75 8.52 -25.92
N ASP A 305 -11.71 9.19 -24.77
CA ASP A 305 -10.44 9.63 -24.17
C ASP A 305 -9.61 8.46 -23.66
N LEU A 306 -10.27 7.41 -23.16
CA LEU A 306 -9.61 6.22 -22.66
C LEU A 306 -8.99 5.38 -23.78
N ILE A 307 -9.64 5.23 -24.93
CA ILE A 307 -9.13 4.39 -26.03
C ILE A 307 -8.23 5.15 -27.02
N SER A 308 -8.09 6.47 -26.85
CA SER A 308 -7.25 7.31 -27.72
C SER A 308 -5.77 6.88 -27.65
N PRO A 309 -5.15 6.49 -28.78
CA PRO A 309 -3.73 6.12 -28.81
C PRO A 309 -2.81 7.25 -28.33
N ILE A 310 -3.20 8.51 -28.61
CA ILE A 310 -2.45 9.70 -28.19
C ILE A 310 -2.47 9.83 -26.66
N ASN A 311 -3.63 9.64 -26.03
CA ASN A 311 -3.75 9.71 -24.58
C ASN A 311 -3.02 8.55 -23.90
N ILE A 312 -3.09 7.34 -24.48
CA ILE A 312 -2.32 6.18 -24.00
C ILE A 312 -0.83 6.51 -23.97
N ILE A 313 -0.25 6.98 -25.08
CA ILE A 313 1.18 7.31 -25.15
C ILE A 313 1.52 8.43 -24.18
N LYS A 314 0.71 9.50 -24.14
CA LYS A 314 0.91 10.64 -23.26
C LYS A 314 0.92 10.21 -21.79
N ASP A 315 -0.08 9.46 -21.35
CA ASP A 315 -0.20 9.04 -19.96
C ASP A 315 0.89 8.05 -19.56
N MET A 316 1.31 7.18 -20.49
CA MET A 316 2.46 6.28 -20.29
C MET A 316 3.77 7.05 -20.16
N LEU A 317 3.95 8.18 -20.85
CA LEU A 317 5.14 9.02 -20.65
C LEU A 317 5.03 9.82 -19.35
N LEU A 318 3.86 10.39 -19.05
CA LEU A 318 3.64 11.22 -17.86
C LEU A 318 3.84 10.44 -16.56
N ILE A 319 3.42 9.18 -16.49
CA ILE A 319 3.60 8.38 -15.27
C ILE A 319 5.08 8.16 -14.89
N PHE A 320 5.97 8.08 -15.87
CA PHE A 320 7.41 7.91 -15.62
C PHE A 320 8.20 9.22 -15.56
N THR A 321 7.61 10.35 -15.96
CA THR A 321 8.31 11.65 -16.04
C THR A 321 7.78 12.69 -15.06
N ASN A 322 6.46 12.82 -14.93
CA ASN A 322 5.77 13.91 -14.23
C ASN A 322 4.76 13.40 -13.18
N SER A 323 4.89 12.16 -12.72
CA SER A 323 4.03 11.63 -11.66
C SER A 323 4.21 12.43 -10.36
N PRO A 324 3.13 12.83 -9.66
CA PRO A 324 3.22 13.58 -8.39
C PRO A 324 3.98 12.81 -7.31
N ASP A 325 4.00 11.49 -7.44
CA ASP A 325 4.78 10.53 -6.71
C ASP A 325 5.73 9.82 -7.69
N PRO A 326 6.97 10.33 -7.84
CA PRO A 326 7.87 9.94 -8.92
C PRO A 326 8.28 8.47 -8.88
N ILE A 327 8.29 7.87 -10.06
CA ILE A 327 8.85 6.54 -10.32
C ILE A 327 10.24 6.71 -10.92
N HIS A 328 11.15 5.77 -10.64
CA HIS A 328 12.50 5.81 -11.18
C HIS A 328 12.51 5.82 -12.73
N PRO A 329 13.16 6.78 -13.42
CA PRO A 329 13.11 6.90 -14.88
C PRO A 329 13.81 5.75 -15.62
N VAL A 330 14.53 4.89 -14.90
CA VAL A 330 15.20 3.70 -15.45
C VAL A 330 14.21 2.75 -16.14
N TYR A 331 12.98 2.64 -15.66
CA TYR A 331 12.00 1.76 -16.32
C TYR A 331 11.65 2.26 -17.72
N LEU A 332 11.52 3.58 -17.90
CA LEU A 332 11.29 4.20 -19.20
C LEU A 332 12.52 4.06 -20.11
N ILE A 333 13.73 4.32 -19.59
CA ILE A 333 14.99 4.17 -20.33
C ILE A 333 15.20 2.72 -20.80
N ALA A 334 14.83 1.75 -19.96
CA ALA A 334 14.99 0.34 -20.27
C ALA A 334 13.90 -0.23 -21.19
N MET A 335 12.77 0.46 -21.35
CA MET A 335 11.64 -0.05 -22.14
C MET A 335 11.99 -0.30 -23.62
N PRO A 336 12.64 0.62 -24.36
CA PRO A 336 13.09 0.35 -25.74
C PRO A 336 14.09 -0.81 -25.82
N LEU A 337 14.92 -0.96 -24.79
CA LEU A 337 15.91 -2.05 -24.72
C LEU A 337 15.22 -3.41 -24.53
N ILE A 338 14.25 -3.49 -23.63
CA ILE A 338 13.46 -4.71 -23.38
C ILE A 338 12.73 -5.14 -24.66
N LEU A 339 12.10 -4.19 -25.37
CA LEU A 339 11.37 -4.47 -26.61
C LEU A 339 12.29 -4.91 -27.74
N SER A 340 13.47 -4.27 -27.90
CA SER A 340 14.42 -4.64 -28.96
C SER A 340 15.04 -6.02 -28.74
N LEU A 341 15.25 -6.43 -27.49
CA LEU A 341 15.80 -7.75 -27.15
C LEU A 341 14.73 -8.86 -27.10
N TYR A 342 13.44 -8.53 -27.13
CA TYR A 342 12.32 -9.46 -26.91
C TYR A 342 12.37 -10.72 -27.80
N ARG A 343 12.77 -10.58 -29.07
CA ARG A 343 12.83 -11.73 -30.00
C ARG A 343 13.83 -12.80 -29.55
N GLY A 344 14.94 -12.40 -28.93
CA GLY A 344 15.99 -13.28 -28.44
C GLY A 344 15.78 -13.77 -27.00
N PHE A 345 14.71 -13.36 -26.33
CA PHE A 345 14.45 -13.74 -24.95
C PHE A 345 14.09 -15.22 -24.78
N SER A 346 14.61 -15.82 -23.71
CA SER A 346 14.14 -17.11 -23.23
C SER A 346 12.67 -17.04 -22.79
N THR A 347 11.99 -18.18 -22.73
CA THR A 347 10.55 -18.25 -22.34
C THR A 347 10.27 -17.51 -21.03
N ASN A 348 11.16 -17.63 -20.04
CA ASN A 348 11.03 -16.94 -18.76
C ASN A 348 11.06 -15.41 -18.91
N LYS A 349 11.99 -14.87 -19.72
CA LYS A 349 12.05 -13.41 -20.00
C LYS A 349 10.83 -12.93 -20.76
N LYS A 350 10.30 -13.73 -21.69
CA LYS A 350 9.05 -13.42 -22.40
C LYS A 350 7.87 -13.35 -21.42
N ILE A 351 7.75 -14.29 -20.48
CA ILE A 351 6.71 -14.27 -19.43
C ILE A 351 6.79 -12.98 -18.60
N LEU A 352 7.98 -12.55 -18.17
CA LEU A 352 8.12 -11.28 -17.43
C LEU A 352 7.81 -10.05 -18.29
N THR A 353 8.10 -10.11 -19.59
CA THR A 353 7.72 -9.05 -20.53
C THR A 353 6.21 -8.98 -20.72
N VAL A 354 5.53 -10.13 -20.81
CA VAL A 354 4.06 -10.21 -20.84
C VAL A 354 3.48 -9.65 -19.55
N TYR A 355 4.05 -9.99 -18.39
CA TYR A 355 3.66 -9.39 -17.10
C TYR A 355 3.78 -7.86 -17.15
N PHE A 356 4.92 -7.34 -17.62
CA PHE A 356 5.16 -5.90 -17.76
C PHE A 356 4.13 -5.21 -18.65
N VAL A 357 3.87 -5.74 -19.84
CA VAL A 357 2.91 -5.15 -20.79
C VAL A 357 1.50 -5.18 -20.22
N ILE A 358 1.02 -6.32 -19.70
CA ILE A 358 -0.35 -6.42 -19.19
C ILE A 358 -0.54 -5.57 -17.93
N SER A 359 0.46 -5.49 -17.04
CA SER A 359 0.36 -4.63 -15.84
C SER A 359 0.30 -3.14 -16.17
N LEU A 360 0.99 -2.67 -17.21
CA LEU A 360 0.81 -1.30 -17.71
C LEU A 360 -0.60 -1.07 -18.25
N THR A 361 -1.14 -2.04 -19.00
CA THR A 361 -2.53 -1.99 -19.47
C THR A 361 -3.50 -1.94 -18.28
N VAL A 362 -3.34 -2.80 -17.29
CA VAL A 362 -4.16 -2.81 -16.07
C VAL A 362 -4.09 -1.46 -15.36
N TRP A 363 -2.88 -0.91 -15.16
CA TRP A 363 -2.69 0.41 -14.56
C TRP A 363 -3.45 1.51 -15.34
N TYR A 364 -3.40 1.48 -16.67
CA TYR A 364 -4.06 2.47 -17.50
C TYR A 364 -5.59 2.49 -17.32
N PHE A 365 -6.20 1.32 -17.08
CA PHE A 365 -7.64 1.18 -16.81
C PHE A 365 -8.01 1.38 -15.33
N THR A 366 -7.05 1.59 -14.43
CA THR A 366 -7.32 1.94 -13.03
C THR A 366 -7.42 3.45 -12.82
N PRO A 367 -8.13 3.96 -11.80
CA PRO A 367 -8.19 5.39 -11.51
C PRO A 367 -6.78 5.99 -11.35
N ARG A 368 -6.41 6.88 -12.28
CA ARG A 368 -5.06 7.47 -12.39
C ARG A 368 -4.81 8.66 -11.46
N THR A 369 -5.80 9.04 -10.65
CA THR A 369 -5.78 10.23 -9.77
C THR A 369 -4.71 10.17 -8.67
N GLY A 370 -4.15 8.99 -8.39
CA GLY A 370 -3.11 8.77 -7.38
C GLY A 370 -1.74 8.42 -7.94
N GLY A 371 -1.49 8.68 -9.23
CA GLY A 371 -0.16 8.66 -9.84
C GLY A 371 0.60 7.33 -9.77
N GLY A 372 1.89 7.41 -9.46
CA GLY A 372 2.89 6.34 -9.52
C GLY A 372 2.67 5.20 -8.53
N ARG A 373 1.96 5.47 -7.44
CA ARG A 373 1.64 4.54 -6.34
C ARG A 373 0.81 3.37 -6.82
N PHE A 374 -0.06 3.58 -7.82
CA PHE A 374 -0.84 2.49 -8.40
C PHE A 374 0.00 1.52 -9.23
N LEU A 375 1.17 1.93 -9.71
CA LEU A 375 2.12 1.08 -10.42
C LEU A 375 3.08 0.35 -9.45
N LEU A 376 3.22 0.84 -8.22
CA LEU A 376 4.15 0.34 -7.20
C LEU A 376 4.16 -1.20 -7.06
N PRO A 377 3.00 -1.89 -7.00
CA PRO A 377 2.97 -3.34 -6.81
C PRO A 377 3.64 -4.15 -7.94
N TYR A 378 3.80 -3.56 -9.11
CA TYR A 378 4.39 -4.20 -10.29
C TYR A 378 5.91 -3.91 -10.41
N LEU A 379 6.40 -2.87 -9.73
CA LEU A 379 7.79 -2.43 -9.80
C LEU A 379 8.84 -3.46 -9.37
N PRO A 380 8.60 -4.41 -8.45
CA PRO A 380 9.56 -5.48 -8.17
C PRO A 380 9.89 -6.30 -9.42
N VAL A 381 8.86 -6.72 -10.17
CA VAL A 381 9.04 -7.50 -11.41
C VAL A 381 9.67 -6.64 -12.50
N TYR A 382 9.34 -5.35 -12.55
CA TYR A 382 9.95 -4.43 -13.52
C TYR A 382 11.45 -4.28 -13.25
N SER A 383 11.83 -4.13 -11.99
CA SER A 383 13.24 -3.99 -11.57
C SER A 383 14.05 -5.23 -11.92
N LEU A 384 13.46 -6.42 -11.77
CA LEU A 384 14.04 -7.68 -12.25
C LEU A 384 14.19 -7.68 -13.78
N LEU A 385 13.13 -7.35 -14.52
CA LEU A 385 13.15 -7.35 -15.99
C LEU A 385 14.21 -6.40 -16.56
N VAL A 386 14.35 -5.21 -15.98
CA VAL A 386 15.42 -4.25 -16.33
C VAL A 386 16.80 -4.90 -16.13
N MET A 387 17.06 -5.52 -14.97
CA MET A 387 18.36 -6.16 -14.72
C MET A 387 18.61 -7.39 -15.61
N MET A 388 17.57 -8.11 -16.04
CA MET A 388 17.67 -9.19 -17.02
C MET A 388 18.03 -8.66 -18.41
N ALA A 389 17.45 -7.55 -18.85
CA ALA A 389 17.82 -6.91 -20.10
C ALA A 389 19.28 -6.40 -20.07
N VAL A 390 19.69 -5.78 -18.96
CA VAL A 390 21.09 -5.35 -18.75
C VAL A 390 22.07 -6.53 -18.73
N ALA A 391 21.66 -7.67 -18.19
CA ALA A 391 22.49 -8.88 -18.17
C ALA A 391 22.86 -9.37 -19.59
N ASP A 392 21.91 -9.28 -20.53
CA ASP A 392 22.03 -9.76 -21.91
C ASP A 392 22.83 -8.86 -22.84
N ILE A 393 23.15 -7.64 -22.41
CA ILE A 393 23.97 -6.72 -23.20
C ILE A 393 25.39 -7.28 -23.37
N LYS A 394 25.73 -7.62 -24.62
CA LYS A 394 27.05 -8.13 -24.99
C LYS A 394 28.12 -7.03 -24.99
N ASN A 395 27.76 -5.81 -25.41
CA ASN A 395 28.70 -4.69 -25.44
C ASN A 395 29.05 -4.25 -24.01
N LYS A 396 30.31 -4.43 -23.61
CA LYS A 396 30.80 -4.13 -22.26
C LYS A 396 30.63 -2.66 -21.88
N PHE A 397 30.81 -1.73 -22.83
CA PHE A 397 30.65 -0.29 -22.59
C PHE A 397 29.20 0.07 -22.30
N ILE A 398 28.25 -0.39 -23.14
CA ILE A 398 26.82 -0.16 -22.92
C ILE A 398 26.37 -0.77 -21.59
N LYS A 399 26.80 -2.00 -21.29
CA LYS A 399 26.48 -2.66 -20.01
C LYS A 399 27.02 -1.88 -18.82
N PHE A 400 28.27 -1.42 -18.89
CA PHE A 400 28.87 -0.59 -17.85
C PHE A 400 28.12 0.74 -17.67
N PHE A 401 27.78 1.40 -18.77
CA PHE A 401 27.01 2.64 -18.75
C PHE A 401 25.63 2.44 -18.09
N LEU A 402 24.86 1.43 -18.49
CA LEU A 402 23.55 1.14 -17.90
C LEU A 402 23.63 0.82 -16.40
N ILE A 403 24.61 0.01 -15.98
CA ILE A 403 24.83 -0.30 -14.56
C ILE A 403 25.20 0.99 -13.79
N SER A 404 26.09 1.82 -14.35
CA SER A 404 26.51 3.08 -13.73
C SER A 404 25.35 4.07 -13.61
N SER A 405 24.48 4.17 -14.62
CA SER A 405 23.27 4.99 -14.59
C SER A 405 22.30 4.52 -13.51
N VAL A 406 22.14 3.22 -13.31
CA VAL A 406 21.34 2.67 -12.19
C VAL A 406 21.97 3.08 -10.85
N PHE A 407 23.28 2.94 -10.66
CA PHE A 407 23.94 3.38 -9.42
C PHE A 407 23.78 4.88 -9.17
N PHE A 408 23.99 5.71 -10.19
CA PHE A 408 23.88 7.16 -10.07
C PHE A 408 22.48 7.57 -9.65
N LEU A 409 21.45 7.07 -10.34
CA LEU A 409 20.06 7.44 -10.08
C LEU A 409 19.52 6.88 -8.76
N THR A 410 19.94 5.68 -8.36
CA THR A 410 19.57 5.13 -7.04
C THR A 410 20.24 5.92 -5.91
N THR A 411 21.50 6.33 -6.07
CA THR A 411 22.20 7.21 -5.10
C THR A 411 21.56 8.59 -5.01
N LEU A 412 21.17 9.17 -6.15
CA LEU A 412 20.41 10.42 -6.18
C LEU A 412 19.07 10.30 -5.46
N SER A 413 18.37 9.17 -5.64
CA SER A 413 17.10 8.90 -4.96
C SER A 413 17.27 8.74 -3.45
N ILE A 414 18.36 8.08 -3.01
CA ILE A 414 18.76 7.98 -1.60
C ILE A 414 18.98 9.38 -1.01
N ALA A 415 19.74 10.24 -1.70
CA ALA A 415 20.02 11.61 -1.26
C ALA A 415 18.73 12.45 -1.16
N TYR A 416 17.87 12.38 -2.18
CA TYR A 416 16.58 13.07 -2.18
C TYR A 416 15.70 12.63 -1.00
N ARG A 417 15.59 11.31 -0.78
CA ARG A 417 14.80 10.75 0.33
C ARG A 417 15.38 11.12 1.69
N SER A 418 16.70 11.18 1.80
CA SER A 418 17.40 11.65 3.00
C SER A 418 16.99 13.08 3.33
N PHE A 419 17.08 13.99 2.35
CA PHE A 419 16.69 15.39 2.52
C PHE A 419 15.21 15.54 2.90
N ALA A 420 14.31 14.82 2.23
CA ALA A 420 12.88 14.83 2.53
C ALA A 420 12.55 14.38 3.96
N ASN A 421 13.35 13.47 4.53
CA ASN A 421 13.14 12.93 5.86
C ASN A 421 13.82 13.75 6.98
N LEU A 422 14.69 14.72 6.65
CA LEU A 422 15.36 15.58 7.65
C LEU A 422 14.36 16.30 8.56
N LYS A 423 13.18 16.66 8.05
CA LYS A 423 12.13 17.34 8.82
C LYS A 423 11.65 16.56 10.04
N PHE A 424 11.79 15.23 10.04
CA PHE A 424 11.38 14.39 11.17
C PHE A 424 12.44 14.30 12.28
N LEU A 425 13.71 14.63 11.99
CA LEU A 425 14.79 14.50 12.97
C LEU A 425 14.57 15.33 14.25
N PRO A 426 14.13 16.59 14.21
CA PRO A 426 13.92 17.37 15.44
C PRO A 426 12.90 16.72 16.39
N VAL A 427 11.79 16.19 15.87
CA VAL A 427 10.76 15.53 16.68
C VAL A 427 11.22 14.16 17.17
N ILE A 428 11.96 13.40 16.36
CA ILE A 428 12.52 12.09 16.76
C ILE A 428 13.60 12.25 17.85
N LEU A 429 14.43 13.29 17.76
CA LEU A 429 15.48 13.58 18.73
C LEU A 429 14.98 14.31 19.99
N GLY A 430 13.67 14.54 20.11
CA GLY A 430 13.06 15.24 21.25
C GLY A 430 13.35 16.75 21.31
N ARG A 431 13.87 17.35 20.22
CA ARG A 431 14.14 18.79 20.12
C ARG A 431 12.91 19.61 19.73
N GLN A 432 11.85 18.95 19.26
CA GLN A 432 10.57 19.55 18.89
C GLN A 432 9.45 18.65 19.41
N THR A 433 8.39 19.23 19.97
CA THR A 433 7.24 18.42 20.42
C THR A 433 6.41 17.92 19.24
N LYS A 434 5.64 16.83 19.43
CA LYS A 434 4.70 16.34 18.40
C LYS A 434 3.67 17.40 18.02
N SER A 435 3.16 18.17 19.00
CA SER A 435 2.20 19.25 18.76
C SER A 435 2.79 20.38 17.89
N GLU A 436 4.01 20.83 18.22
CA GLU A 436 4.73 21.82 17.40
C GLU A 436 5.05 21.31 15.99
N PHE A 437 5.32 20.01 15.83
CA PHE A 437 5.56 19.42 14.53
C PHE A 437 4.26 19.39 13.70
N LEU A 438 3.16 18.89 14.27
CA LEU A 438 1.89 18.75 13.57
C LEU A 438 1.28 20.10 13.21
N SER A 439 1.33 21.08 14.10
CA SER A 439 0.86 22.46 13.82
C SER A 439 1.56 23.14 12.64
N LYS A 440 2.80 22.74 12.32
CA LYS A 440 3.57 23.28 11.19
C LYS A 440 3.43 22.46 9.90
N ASN A 441 3.08 21.18 9.99
CA ASN A 441 3.19 20.24 8.87
C ASN A 441 1.84 19.68 8.40
N LEU A 442 0.78 19.79 9.19
CA LEU A 442 -0.57 19.42 8.75
C LEU A 442 -1.13 20.45 7.76
N ARG A 443 -1.95 19.96 6.84
CA ARG A 443 -2.60 20.75 5.80
C ARG A 443 -4.02 21.11 6.24
N PHE A 444 -4.14 22.06 7.17
CA PHE A 444 -5.42 22.51 7.70
C PHE A 444 -6.40 22.99 6.61
N HIS A 445 -5.88 23.62 5.54
CA HIS A 445 -6.66 24.03 4.36
C HIS A 445 -7.27 22.86 3.56
N PHE A 446 -6.76 21.64 3.75
CA PHE A 446 -7.27 20.43 3.12
C PHE A 446 -8.10 19.57 4.10
N GLY A 447 -8.53 20.14 5.23
CA GLY A 447 -9.40 19.48 6.18
C GLY A 447 -8.70 18.62 7.23
N ASP A 448 -7.40 18.82 7.46
CA ASP A 448 -6.72 18.27 8.65
C ASP A 448 -7.19 18.98 9.92
N PHE A 449 -7.19 18.26 11.05
CA PHE A 449 -7.46 18.83 12.37
C PHE A 449 -6.38 18.43 13.38
N TYR A 450 -6.04 19.35 14.28
CA TYR A 450 -5.23 19.08 15.47
C TYR A 450 -5.51 20.11 16.56
N ASP A 451 -5.56 19.68 17.82
CA ASP A 451 -5.71 20.55 18.99
C ASP A 451 -4.37 21.21 19.34
N ILE A 452 -4.04 22.31 18.66
CA ILE A 452 -2.70 22.92 18.73
C ILE A 452 -2.38 23.63 20.06
N ASP A 453 -3.39 24.13 20.76
CA ASP A 453 -3.26 24.91 22.00
C ASP A 453 -3.86 24.18 23.22
N GLY A 454 -4.37 22.97 23.03
CA GLY A 454 -4.96 22.14 24.07
C GLY A 454 -6.35 22.60 24.51
N TYR A 455 -6.99 23.52 23.78
CA TYR A 455 -8.31 24.05 24.14
C TYR A 455 -9.37 22.94 24.14
N PHE A 456 -9.39 22.08 23.12
CA PHE A 456 -10.38 21.01 23.00
C PHE A 456 -10.21 19.99 24.12
N THR A 457 -8.97 19.59 24.39
CA THR A 457 -8.61 18.66 25.45
C THR A 457 -9.04 19.15 26.85
N LYS A 458 -8.99 20.47 27.09
CA LYS A 458 -9.40 21.07 28.37
C LYS A 458 -10.90 21.32 28.49
N THR A 459 -11.59 21.51 27.36
CA THR A 459 -12.98 22.00 27.33
C THR A 459 -13.99 20.88 27.14
N ILE A 460 -13.70 19.90 26.28
CA ILE A 460 -14.65 18.85 25.90
C ILE A 460 -14.52 17.66 26.83
N LYS A 461 -15.62 17.31 27.50
CA LYS A 461 -15.70 16.15 28.40
C LYS A 461 -15.95 14.86 27.63
N LYS A 462 -15.73 13.71 28.29
CA LYS A 462 -15.95 12.39 27.68
C LYS A 462 -17.41 12.11 27.30
N ASP A 463 -18.36 12.77 27.96
CA ASP A 463 -19.80 12.63 27.68
C ASP A 463 -20.31 13.67 26.68
N ASP A 464 -19.49 14.68 26.35
CA ASP A 464 -19.83 15.68 25.35
C ASP A 464 -19.69 15.08 23.95
N LYS A 465 -20.61 15.44 23.06
CA LYS A 465 -20.51 15.12 21.62
C LYS A 465 -20.29 16.38 20.80
N VAL A 466 -19.33 16.31 19.87
CA VAL A 466 -19.02 17.38 18.93
C VAL A 466 -19.49 17.01 17.52
N LEU A 467 -20.35 17.83 16.92
CA LEU A 467 -20.71 17.71 15.52
C LEU A 467 -19.66 18.39 14.64
N ILE A 468 -19.04 17.62 13.75
CA ILE A 468 -17.96 18.07 12.87
C ILE A 468 -18.49 18.39 11.47
N TYR A 469 -18.15 19.59 11.00
CA TYR A 469 -18.46 20.11 9.66
C TYR A 469 -17.21 20.57 8.93
N GLY A 470 -17.02 20.13 7.69
CA GLY A 470 -15.94 20.61 6.81
C GLY A 470 -14.53 20.23 7.28
N ILE A 471 -14.39 19.19 8.10
CA ILE A 471 -13.10 18.59 8.48
C ILE A 471 -13.12 17.15 7.96
N HIS A 472 -12.12 16.82 7.15
CA HIS A 472 -12.09 15.56 6.40
C HIS A 472 -11.22 14.49 7.08
N ASN A 473 -10.07 14.89 7.62
CA ASN A 473 -9.08 13.98 8.19
C ASN A 473 -9.22 13.95 9.71
N LEU A 474 -9.85 12.89 10.20
CA LEU A 474 -10.38 12.81 11.57
C LEU A 474 -9.46 12.06 12.54
N TYR A 475 -8.31 11.53 12.09
CA TYR A 475 -7.47 10.69 12.95
C TYR A 475 -7.02 11.37 14.24
N TYR A 476 -6.66 12.65 14.19
CA TYR A 476 -6.23 13.42 15.37
C TYR A 476 -7.38 14.09 16.14
N VAL A 477 -8.63 13.78 15.82
CA VAL A 477 -9.79 14.19 16.64
C VAL A 477 -9.86 13.28 17.86
N ASP A 478 -9.45 13.77 19.02
CA ASP A 478 -9.28 12.99 20.26
C ASP A 478 -10.44 13.15 21.27
N PHE A 479 -11.58 13.65 20.82
CA PHE A 479 -12.81 13.79 21.62
C PHE A 479 -14.00 13.09 20.94
N PRO A 480 -15.08 12.74 21.68
CA PRO A 480 -16.24 12.09 21.08
C PRO A 480 -16.91 13.00 20.04
N PHE A 481 -17.12 12.46 18.84
CA PHE A 481 -17.64 13.25 17.73
C PHE A 481 -18.67 12.49 16.88
N ILE A 482 -19.40 13.27 16.10
CA ILE A 482 -20.19 12.81 14.97
C ILE A 482 -19.90 13.69 13.74
N HIS A 483 -19.84 13.08 12.56
CA HIS A 483 -19.54 13.80 11.33
C HIS A 483 -20.83 14.10 10.55
N GLU A 484 -20.87 15.26 9.89
CA GLU A 484 -22.01 15.70 9.07
C GLU A 484 -22.48 14.68 8.03
N SER A 485 -21.55 13.86 7.51
CA SER A 485 -21.86 12.89 6.45
C SER A 485 -22.79 11.77 6.88
N TYR A 486 -22.91 11.52 8.19
CA TYR A 486 -23.72 10.43 8.76
C TYR A 486 -24.50 10.85 10.00
N LEU A 487 -24.79 12.14 10.14
CA LEU A 487 -25.62 12.68 11.22
C LEU A 487 -27.06 12.18 11.10
N ASN A 488 -27.57 11.51 12.14
CA ASN A 488 -28.98 11.15 12.22
C ASN A 488 -29.82 12.31 12.75
N LYS A 489 -31.10 12.38 12.36
CA LYS A 489 -32.02 13.47 12.74
C LYS A 489 -32.23 13.62 14.25
N ASN A 490 -32.07 12.53 15.01
CA ASN A 490 -32.36 12.48 16.45
C ASN A 490 -31.10 12.56 17.33
N GLU A 491 -29.91 12.71 16.73
CA GLU A 491 -28.67 12.77 17.52
C GLU A 491 -28.47 14.14 18.14
N GLN A 492 -28.24 14.14 19.46
CA GLN A 492 -27.90 15.32 20.23
C GLN A 492 -26.38 15.51 20.30
N PHE A 493 -25.95 16.77 20.33
CA PHE A 493 -24.55 17.17 20.42
C PHE A 493 -24.45 18.49 21.19
N ASN A 494 -23.33 18.66 21.89
CA ASN A 494 -23.06 19.78 22.79
C ASN A 494 -22.32 20.91 22.08
N TYR A 495 -21.57 20.58 21.04
CA TYR A 495 -20.73 21.52 20.28
C TYR A 495 -20.86 21.31 18.78
N ILE A 496 -20.62 22.36 18.01
CA ILE A 496 -20.37 22.27 16.56
C ILE A 496 -18.97 22.76 16.27
N LEU A 497 -18.14 21.89 15.71
CA LEU A 497 -16.81 22.21 15.21
C LEU A 497 -16.87 22.37 13.69
N VAL A 498 -16.50 23.55 13.21
CA VAL A 498 -16.44 23.89 11.78
C VAL A 498 -14.99 24.09 11.38
N GLY A 499 -14.57 23.47 10.28
CA GLY A 499 -13.28 23.75 9.61
C GLY A 499 -13.25 25.13 8.93
N GLU A 500 -12.57 25.24 7.79
CA GLU A 500 -12.40 26.50 7.05
C GLU A 500 -13.72 27.10 6.51
N GLY A 501 -14.82 26.33 6.54
CA GLY A 501 -16.14 26.72 6.08
C GLY A 501 -16.94 27.68 6.99
N LYS A 502 -18.21 27.87 6.62
CA LYS A 502 -19.21 28.60 7.40
C LYS A 502 -20.08 27.64 8.20
N LEU A 503 -20.57 28.10 9.34
CA LEU A 503 -21.58 27.37 10.10
C LEU A 503 -22.85 27.19 9.22
N PRO A 504 -23.40 25.97 9.08
CA PRO A 504 -24.62 25.76 8.31
C PRO A 504 -25.78 26.64 8.82
N GLU A 505 -26.60 27.18 7.92
CA GLU A 505 -27.65 28.15 8.26
C GLU A 505 -28.64 27.65 9.32
N LYS A 506 -28.93 26.33 9.31
CA LYS A 506 -29.77 25.67 10.32
C LYS A 506 -29.25 25.81 11.76
N TYR A 507 -27.97 26.10 11.94
CA TYR A 507 -27.34 26.31 13.24
C TYR A 507 -26.95 27.77 13.50
N SER A 508 -27.43 28.72 12.70
CA SER A 508 -27.14 30.16 12.81
C SER A 508 -27.35 30.76 14.22
N LYS A 509 -28.21 30.16 15.04
CA LYS A 509 -28.45 30.59 16.43
C LYS A 509 -27.35 30.17 17.41
N TRP A 510 -26.44 29.28 17.06
CA TRP A 510 -25.36 28.82 17.94
C TRP A 510 -24.30 29.92 18.14
N ARG A 511 -23.72 30.00 19.34
CA ARG A 511 -22.75 31.03 19.74
C ARG A 511 -21.33 30.52 19.56
N LEU A 512 -20.48 31.30 18.88
CA LEU A 512 -19.04 31.04 18.78
C LEU A 512 -18.37 31.17 20.15
N VAL A 513 -17.63 30.16 20.58
CA VAL A 513 -16.89 30.15 21.86
C VAL A 513 -15.39 30.02 21.69
N TYR A 514 -14.92 29.53 20.54
CA TYR A 514 -13.50 29.38 20.24
C TYR A 514 -13.23 29.48 18.75
N LYS A 515 -12.08 30.04 18.40
CA LYS A 515 -11.56 30.11 17.03
C LYS A 515 -10.05 30.01 17.08
N ASN A 516 -9.47 29.29 16.13
CA ASN A 516 -8.03 29.23 15.96
C ASN A 516 -7.63 29.59 14.52
N ASP A 517 -6.71 30.53 14.37
CA ASP A 517 -6.30 31.02 13.04
C ASP A 517 -5.28 30.12 12.35
N VAL A 518 -4.59 29.24 13.07
CA VAL A 518 -3.62 28.29 12.48
C VAL A 518 -4.34 27.05 12.00
N SER A 519 -5.14 26.40 12.86
CA SER A 519 -5.92 25.22 12.48
C SER A 519 -7.21 25.56 11.70
N LYS A 520 -7.52 26.85 11.55
CA LYS A 520 -8.68 27.39 10.81
C LYS A 520 -10.05 26.93 11.32
N VAL A 521 -10.11 26.41 12.55
CA VAL A 521 -11.35 25.88 13.12
C VAL A 521 -12.10 26.90 13.97
N LYS A 522 -13.41 26.68 14.10
CA LYS A 522 -14.34 27.43 14.94
C LYS A 522 -15.22 26.46 15.73
N LEU A 523 -15.39 26.70 17.02
CA LEU A 523 -16.25 25.92 17.90
C LEU A 523 -17.44 26.76 18.36
N TYR A 524 -18.63 26.17 18.26
CA TYR A 524 -19.89 26.80 18.65
C TYR A 524 -20.62 25.97 19.70
N VAL A 525 -21.41 26.64 20.55
CA VAL A 525 -22.31 26.03 21.55
C VAL A 525 -23.76 26.48 21.32
N PRO A 526 -24.77 25.72 21.80
CA PRO A 526 -26.15 26.18 21.84
C PRO A 526 -26.24 27.51 22.60
N ARG A 527 -27.20 28.36 22.20
CA ARG A 527 -27.49 29.60 22.92
C ARG A 527 -28.23 29.33 24.22
#